data_AF-A0A381N153-F1
#
_entry.id   AF-A0A381N153-F1
#
_cell.length_a   1.000
_cell.length_b   1.000
_cell.length_c   1.000
_cell.angle_alpha   90.00
_cell.angle_beta   90.00
_cell.angle_gamma   90.00
#
_symmetry.space_group_name_H-M   'P 1'
#
loop_
_entity.id
_entity.type
_entity.pdbx_description
1 polymer ?
#
loop_
_entity_poly.entity_id
_entity_poly.type
_entity_poly.pdbx_seq_one_letter_code
_entity_poly.pdbx_strand_id
1 'polypeptide(L)' 'MEENIQPLPPEDYPDGVTKIDADYVRPGFTSSHLLVRKWHAAFIDTGTTRSVPLLVKILEE' A
#
# COMPACT_ATOMS: atom_id res chain seq x y z
N MET A 1 19.24 0.94 17.86
CA MET A 1 18.10 1.85 17.69
C MET A 1 17.66 1.62 16.26
N GLU A 2 16.59 0.86 16.04
CA GLU A 2 16.01 0.77 14.70
C GLU A 2 15.46 2.16 14.39
N GLU A 3 16.01 2.82 13.38
CA GLU A 3 15.42 4.05 12.88
C GLU A 3 13.96 3.74 12.54
N ASN A 4 13.05 4.62 12.95
CA ASN A 4 11.62 4.49 12.68
C ASN A 4 11.38 4.81 11.20
N ILE A 5 11.76 3.87 10.34
CA ILE A 5 11.72 4.02 8.90
C ILE A 5 10.29 3.73 8.45
N GLN A 6 9.53 4.79 8.17
CA GLN A 6 8.14 4.68 7.76
C GLN A 6 8.00 4.42 6.25
N PRO A 7 6.93 3.73 5.82
CA PRO A 7 6.61 3.58 4.41
C PRO A 7 6.41 4.95 3.76
N LEU A 8 6.70 5.05 2.46
CA LEU A 8 6.32 6.24 1.69
C LEU A 8 4.80 6.43 1.69
N PRO A 9 4.31 7.68 1.66
CA PRO A 9 2.88 7.93 1.58
C PRO A 9 2.27 7.33 0.31
N PRO A 10 0.98 6.97 0.33
CA PRO A 10 0.28 6.51 -0.86
C PRO A 10 0.33 7.56 -1.98
N GLU A 11 0.38 7.07 -3.22
CA GLU A 11 0.38 7.93 -4.41
C GLU A 11 -0.75 7.49 -5.34
N ASP A 12 -1.64 8.43 -5.65
CA ASP A 12 -2.75 8.19 -6.57
C ASP A 12 -2.34 8.38 -8.03
N TYR A 13 -2.81 7.46 -8.85
CA TYR A 13 -2.69 7.47 -10.30
C TYR A 13 -4.08 7.59 -10.94
N PRO A 14 -4.15 7.94 -12.24
CA PRO A 14 -5.38 7.89 -12.99
C PRO A 14 -6.08 6.52 -12.87
N ASP A 15 -7.36 6.50 -13.21
CA ASP A 15 -8.11 5.25 -13.30
C ASP A 15 -8.35 4.51 -11.98
N GLY A 16 -8.29 5.23 -10.85
CA GLY A 16 -8.62 4.71 -9.53
C GLY A 16 -7.57 3.75 -8.98
N VAL A 17 -6.31 3.95 -9.37
CA VAL A 17 -5.17 3.17 -8.89
C VAL A 17 -4.43 3.97 -7.82
N THR A 18 -4.23 3.38 -6.65
CA THR A 18 -3.38 3.94 -5.60
C THR A 18 -2.19 3.01 -5.39
N LYS A 19 -0.98 3.53 -5.51
CA LYS A 19 0.26 2.83 -5.17
C LYS A 19 0.52 2.98 -3.67
N ILE A 20 0.81 1.86 -3.02
CA ILE A 20 1.04 1.78 -1.59
C ILE A 20 2.42 1.18 -1.36
N ASP A 21 3.30 1.87 -0.62
CA ASP A 21 4.54 1.28 -0.15
C ASP A 21 4.23 0.08 0.76
N ALA A 22 4.79 -1.08 0.44
CA ALA A 22 4.45 -2.33 1.12
C ALA A 22 5.12 -2.49 2.49
N ASP A 23 5.83 -1.48 3.00
CA ASP A 23 6.54 -1.53 4.28
C ASP A 23 7.46 -2.77 4.33
N TYR A 24 8.36 -2.89 3.35
CA TYR A 24 9.23 -4.07 3.22
C TYR A 24 10.70 -3.67 3.11
N VAL A 25 11.49 -4.04 4.13
CA VAL A 25 12.95 -3.84 4.25
C VAL A 25 13.38 -2.37 4.33
N ARG A 26 12.94 -1.51 3.40
CA ARG A 26 13.19 -0.06 3.37
C ARG A 26 12.11 0.66 2.54
N PRO A 27 11.94 1.99 2.69
CA PRO A 27 10.93 2.76 1.96
C PRO A 27 11.21 2.73 0.46
N GLY A 28 10.14 2.66 -0.31
CA GLY A 28 10.18 2.61 -1.76
C GLY A 28 10.85 1.36 -2.32
N PHE A 29 10.99 0.28 -1.55
CA PHE A 29 11.59 -0.96 -2.03
C PHE A 29 10.62 -1.79 -2.87
N THR A 30 9.37 -1.92 -2.43
CA THR A 30 8.31 -2.60 -3.16
C THR A 30 6.95 -2.01 -2.82
N SER A 31 5.97 -2.17 -3.71
CA SER A 31 4.64 -1.57 -3.58
C SER A 31 3.53 -2.54 -3.94
N SER A 32 2.47 -2.54 -3.14
CA SER A 32 1.17 -3.07 -3.54
C SER A 32 0.33 -1.98 -4.20
N HIS A 33 -0.71 -2.37 -4.93
CA HIS A 33 -1.61 -1.41 -5.56
C HIS A 33 -3.05 -1.70 -5.16
N LEU A 34 -3.81 -0.65 -4.89
CA LEU A 34 -5.25 -0.70 -4.69
C LEU A 34 -5.92 -0.17 -5.96
N LEU A 35 -6.80 -0.98 -6.56
CA LEU A 35 -7.66 -0.56 -7.66
C LEU A 35 -9.09 -0.40 -7.13
N VAL A 36 -9.66 0.79 -7.26
CA VAL A 36 -11.05 1.08 -6.92
C VAL A 36 -11.83 1.39 -8.19
N ARG A 37 -12.90 0.62 -8.43
CA ARG A 37 -13.82 0.83 -9.55
C ARG A 37 -15.27 0.64 -9.10
N LYS A 38 -16.03 1.74 -9.15
CA LYS A 38 -17.42 1.81 -8.66
C LYS A 38 -17.46 1.33 -7.20
N TRP A 39 -18.22 0.28 -6.91
CA TRP A 39 -18.42 -0.29 -5.57
C TRP A 39 -17.46 -1.45 -5.25
N HIS A 40 -16.38 -1.61 -6.02
CA HIS A 40 -15.43 -2.70 -5.86
C HIS A 40 -14.02 -2.17 -5.66
N ALA A 41 -13.28 -2.86 -4.81
CA ALA A 41 -11.87 -2.64 -4.55
C ALA A 41 -11.11 -3.97 -4.71
N ALA A 42 -9.88 -3.91 -5.22
CA ALA A 42 -9.00 -5.06 -5.32
C ALA A 42 -7.56 -4.65 -5.02
N PHE A 43 -6.87 -5.42 -4.17
CA PHE A 43 -5.42 -5.32 -4.05
C PHE A 43 -4.74 -6.15 -5.14
N ILE A 44 -3.77 -5.55 -5.81
CA ILE A 44 -2.82 -6.22 -6.68
C ILE A 44 -1.53 -6.37 -5.89
N ASP A 45 -1.22 -7.63 -5.55
CA ASP A 45 -0.21 -8.01 -4.56
C ASP A 45 -0.55 -7.53 -3.14
N THR A 46 -0.09 -8.27 -2.13
CA THR A 46 -0.23 -7.92 -0.71
C THR A 46 1.09 -7.96 0.04
N GLY A 47 2.21 -8.25 -0.64
CA GLY A 47 3.51 -8.37 0.00
C GLY A 47 3.54 -9.50 1.03
N THR A 48 4.00 -9.18 2.25
CA THR A 48 4.09 -10.14 3.35
C THR A 48 3.01 -9.88 4.40
N THR A 49 2.87 -10.78 5.40
CA THR A 49 1.95 -10.57 6.52
C THR A 49 2.17 -9.23 7.26
N ARG A 50 3.40 -8.67 7.21
CA ARG A 50 3.70 -7.35 7.79
C ARG A 50 3.00 -6.20 7.06
N SER A 51 2.79 -6.33 5.76
CA SER A 51 2.22 -5.30 4.89
C SER A 51 0.69 -5.20 5.05
N VAL A 52 0.02 -6.31 5.39
CA VAL A 52 -1.45 -6.41 5.40
C VAL A 52 -2.15 -5.36 6.28
N PRO A 53 -1.72 -5.07 7.53
CA PRO A 53 -2.37 -4.05 8.35
C PRO A 53 -2.37 -2.66 7.71
N LEU A 54 -1.29 -2.28 7.01
CA LEU A 54 -1.22 -1.01 6.28
C LEU A 54 -2.20 -1.00 5.10
N LEU A 55 -2.27 -2.10 4.34
CA LEU A 55 -3.20 -2.22 3.22
C LEU A 55 -4.65 -2.09 3.67
N VAL A 56 -5.05 -2.81 4.73
CA VAL A 56 -6.41 -2.73 5.28
C VAL A 56 -6.71 -1.31 5.78
N LYS A 57 -5.76 -0.66 6.46
CA LYS A 57 -5.92 0.73 6.88
C LYS A 57 -6.22 1.65 5.70
N ILE A 58 -5.49 1.53 4.60
CA ILE A 58 -5.70 2.37 3.41
C ILE A 58 -7.03 2.07 2.71
N LEU A 59 -7.54 0.83 2.79
CA LEU A 59 -8.87 0.50 2.27
C LEU A 59 -10.01 1.17 3.05
N GLU A 60 -9.78 1.47 4.33
CA GLU A 60 -10.77 2.07 5.25
C GLU A 60 -10.80 3.61 5.21
N GLU A 61 -9.81 4.25 4.57
CA GLU A 61 -9.72 5.71 4.37
C GLU A 61 -10.60 6.19 3.21
#